data_AF-A0AA96S8M2-F1
#
_entry.id   AF-A0AA96S8M2-F1
#
_cell.length_a   1.000
_cell.length_b   1.000
_cell.length_c   1.000
_cell.angle_alpha   90.00
_cell.angle_beta   90.00
_cell.angle_gamma   90.00
#
_symmetry.space_group_name_H-M   'P 1'
#
loop_
_entity.id
_entity.type
_entity.pdbx_description
1 polymer ?
#
loop_
_entity_poly.entity_id
_entity_poly.type
_entity_poly.pdbx_seq_one_letter_code
_entity_poly.pdbx_strand_id
1 'polypeptide(L)' 'MAKKVAEVGSIIEFHNGIKGVVQKVNENSVIVAITENQTPLEYEGNRTVVNHKRYTVVS' A
#
# COMPACT_ATOMS: atom_id res chain seq x y z
N MET A 1 11.57 -19.24 -2.03
CA MET A 1 11.01 -18.27 -3.01
C MET A 1 10.93 -16.92 -2.31
N ALA A 2 11.64 -15.91 -2.82
CA ALA A 2 11.71 -14.60 -2.18
C ALA A 2 10.33 -13.92 -2.25
N LYS A 3 9.74 -13.62 -1.09
CA LYS A 3 8.50 -12.84 -1.01
C LYS A 3 8.82 -11.46 -1.57
N LYS A 4 8.34 -11.12 -2.77
CA LYS A 4 8.55 -9.79 -3.36
C LYS A 4 7.91 -8.75 -2.45
N VAL A 5 8.75 -8.02 -1.73
CA VAL A 5 8.33 -6.84 -0.96
C VAL A 5 8.12 -5.70 -1.95
N ALA A 6 7.20 -4.79 -1.65
CA ALA A 6 6.97 -3.64 -2.51
C ALA A 6 8.15 -2.66 -2.37
N GLU A 7 8.54 -2.02 -3.46
CA GLU A 7 9.59 -1.01 -3.48
C GLU A 7 8.96 0.38 -3.54
N VAL A 8 9.77 1.42 -3.34
CA VAL A 8 9.29 2.80 -3.54
C VAL A 8 8.86 2.96 -5.00
N GLY A 9 7.66 3.49 -5.21
CA GLY A 9 7.02 3.60 -6.53
C GLY A 9 6.14 2.42 -6.92
N SER A 10 6.21 1.28 -6.24
CA SER A 10 5.32 0.14 -6.51
C SER A 10 3.87 0.49 -6.20
N ILE A 11 2.95 -0.07 -6.99
CA ILE A 11 1.51 0.03 -6.75
C ILE A 11 1.08 -1.18 -5.94
N ILE A 12 0.46 -0.94 -4.80
CA ILE A 12 -0.09 -2.00 -3.95
C ILE A 12 -1.58 -1.86 -3.80
N GLU A 13 -2.26 -3.00 -3.73
CA GLU A 13 -3.67 -3.09 -3.36
C GLU A 13 -3.80 -3.69 -1.97
N PHE A 14 -4.59 -3.04 -1.13
CA PHE A 14 -4.89 -3.46 0.23
C PHE A 14 -6.36 -3.21 0.55
N HIS A 15 -6.84 -3.87 1.61
CA HIS A 15 -8.22 -3.74 2.06
C HIS A 15 -9.30 -4.04 0.99
N ASN A 16 -8.96 -4.88 0.00
CA ASN A 16 -9.85 -5.33 -1.09
C ASN A 16 -10.57 -4.18 -1.82
N GLY A 17 -9.81 -3.18 -2.30
CA GLY A 17 -10.39 -2.07 -3.07
C GLY A 17 -9.68 -0.73 -2.91
N ILE A 18 -8.59 -0.70 -2.14
CA ILE A 18 -7.77 0.49 -1.96
C ILE A 18 -6.45 0.25 -2.65
N LYS A 19 -6.12 1.14 -3.59
CA LYS A 19 -4.82 1.14 -4.25
C LYS A 19 -4.05 2.39 -3.88
N GLY A 20 -2.75 2.21 -3.81
CA GLY A 20 -1.86 3.34 -3.65
C GLY A 20 -0.43 3.03 -4.02
N VAL A 21 0.33 4.11 -4.11
CA VAL A 21 1.74 4.08 -4.49
C VAL A 21 2.58 4.10 -3.22
N VAL A 22 3.53 3.17 -3.13
CA VAL A 22 4.48 3.10 -2.01
C VAL A 22 5.42 4.29 -2.08
N GLN A 23 5.41 5.11 -1.04
CA GLN A 23 6.29 6.27 -0.91
C GLN A 23 7.51 5.96 -0.03
N LYS A 24 7.36 5.03 0.91
CA LYS A 24 8.45 4.63 1.82
C LYS A 24 8.28 3.17 2.22
N VAL A 25 9.39 2.45 2.27
CA VAL A 25 9.46 1.08 2.79
C VAL A 25 10.17 1.13 4.14
N ASN A 26 9.54 0.54 5.16
CA ASN A 26 10.13 0.27 6.46
C ASN A 26 10.30 -1.25 6.62
N GLU A 27 10.92 -1.69 7.71
CA GLU A 27 11.20 -3.12 7.93
C GLU A 27 9.95 -4.01 7.95
N ASN A 28 8.84 -3.51 8.49
CA ASN A 28 7.60 -4.27 8.69
C ASN A 28 6.39 -3.70 7.95
N SER A 29 6.53 -2.54 7.31
CA SER A 29 5.43 -1.79 6.73
C SER A 29 5.86 -0.87 5.61
N VAL A 30 4.90 -0.46 4.79
CA VAL A 30 5.07 0.56 3.75
C VAL A 30 4.15 1.74 4.03
N ILE A 31 4.65 2.94 3.76
CA ILE A 31 3.83 4.15 3.69
C ILE A 31 3.34 4.28 2.27
N VAL A 32 2.03 4.44 2.11
CA VAL A 32 1.35 4.42 0.83
C VAL A 32 0.59 5.73 0.67
N ALA A 33 0.75 6.37 -0.49
CA ALA A 33 -0.14 7.43 -0.93
C ALA A 33 -1.31 6.79 -1.69
N ILE A 34 -2.52 7.00 -1.17
CA ILE A 34 -3.76 6.43 -1.71
C ILE A 34 -4.10 7.16 -3.01
N THR A 35 -4.25 6.39 -4.08
CA THR A 35 -4.62 6.90 -5.40
C THR A 35 -6.04 6.51 -5.77
N GLU A 36 -6.50 5.34 -5.31
CA GLU A 36 -7.83 4.82 -5.58
C GLU A 36 -8.39 4.25 -4.28
N ASN A 37 -9.61 4.64 -3.94
CA ASN A 37 -10.29 4.16 -2.76
C ASN A 37 -11.76 3.87 -3.10
N GLN A 38 -12.08 2.61 -3.31
CA GLN A 38 -13.43 2.15 -3.59
C GLN A 38 -14.20 1.78 -2.31
N THR A 39 -13.69 2.18 -1.15
CA THR A 39 -14.26 1.85 0.17
C THR A 39 -14.74 3.13 0.86
N PRO A 40 -15.65 3.02 1.85
CA PRO A 40 -16.08 4.18 2.65
C PRO A 40 -15.02 4.64 3.66
N LEU A 41 -13.81 4.08 3.65
CA LEU A 41 -12.75 4.44 4.59
C LEU A 41 -12.12 5.78 4.19
N GLU A 42 -12.18 6.78 5.04
CA GLU A 42 -11.46 8.04 4.80
C GLU A 42 -10.05 7.98 5.39
N TYR A 43 -9.08 8.49 4.64
CA TYR A 43 -7.68 8.56 5.07
C TYR A 43 -7.23 10.01 5.09
N GLU A 44 -6.84 10.48 6.26
CA GLU A 44 -6.31 11.82 6.41
C GLU A 44 -5.06 12.01 5.54
N GLY A 45 -5.09 13.05 4.69
CA GLY A 45 -3.98 13.38 3.79
C GLY A 45 -3.70 12.34 2.69
N ASN A 46 -4.65 11.45 2.40
CA ASN A 46 -4.52 10.38 1.39
C ASN A 46 -3.28 9.50 1.61
N ARG A 47 -2.90 9.26 2.87
CA ARG A 47 -1.74 8.42 3.22
C ARG A 47 -2.09 7.44 4.31
N THR A 48 -1.48 6.26 4.23
CA THR A 48 -1.66 5.22 5.26
C THR A 48 -0.43 4.34 5.38
N VAL A 49 -0.36 3.58 6.47
CA VAL A 49 0.72 2.62 6.74
C VAL A 49 0.14 1.22 6.63
N VAL A 50 0.74 0.39 5.76
CA VAL A 50 0.26 -0.96 5.49
C VAL A 50 1.37 -1.98 5.76
N ASN A 51 1.04 -3.07 6.45
CA ASN A 51 1.98 -4.14 6.74
C ASN A 51 2.29 -4.99 5.49
N HIS A 52 3.52 -5.50 5.35
CA HIS A 52 3.94 -6.43 4.26
C HIS A 52 3.15 -7.75 4.18
N LYS A 53 2.30 -8.03 5.16
CA LYS A 53 1.39 -9.17 5.19
C LYS A 53 -0.04 -8.83 4.75
N ARG A 54 -0.37 -7.54 4.55
CA ARG A 54 -1.74 -7.04 4.33
C ARG A 54 -1.95 -6.30 3.00
N TYR A 55 -1.08 -6.49 2.02
CA TYR A 55 -1.23 -5.96 0.68
C TYR A 55 -0.74 -6.95 -0.38
N THR A 56 -1.13 -6.72 -1.62
CA THR A 56 -0.63 -7.40 -2.82
C THR A 56 0.03 -6.37 -3.74
N VAL A 57 1.20 -6.68 -4.30
CA VAL A 57 1.85 -5.83 -5.30
C VAL A 57 1.16 -6.05 -6.65
N VAL A 58 0.72 -4.97 -7.27
CA VAL A 58 -0.02 -5.00 -8.54
C VAL A 58 0.88 -4.60 -9.71
N SER A 59 1.78 -3.63 -9.50
CA SER A 59 2.71 -3.16 -10.53
C SER A 59 4.01 -2.61 -9.94
#